data_AF-A0A936KPG1-F1
#
_entry.id   AF-A0A936KPG1-F1
#
_cell.length_a   1.000
_cell.length_b   1.000
_cell.length_c   1.000
_cell.angle_alpha   90.00
_cell.angle_beta   90.00
_cell.angle_gamma   90.00
#
_symmetry.space_group_name_H-M   'P 1'
#
loop_
_entity.id
_entity.type
_entity.pdbx_description
1 polymer ?
#
loop_
_entity_poly.entity_id
_entity_poly.type
_entity_poly.pdbx_seq_one_letter_code
_entity_poly.pdbx_strand_id
1 'polypeptide(L)'
;MKKANNIIPENYDDGMLPEYNFAGKKGVRGKYHQAMKEGYTVRIHNEDGTVSEQKFGPLENTVKLDPDVIAHFPDSESVNKALRTLISAIPNKQVGEKKAKYKVSKKPVKKTAAPK
;
A
#
# COMPACT_ATOMS: atom_id res chain seq x y z
N MET A 1 1.00 54.88 16.69
CA MET A 1 1.18 54.02 17.88
C MET A 1 0.36 52.74 17.67
N LYS A 2 1.00 51.58 17.49
CA LYS A 2 0.28 50.29 17.35
C LYS A 2 -0.05 49.79 18.75
N LYS A 3 -1.33 49.62 19.08
CA LYS A 3 -1.75 48.97 20.33
C LYS A 3 -1.40 47.49 20.21
N ALA A 4 -0.49 47.01 21.06
CA ALA A 4 -0.26 45.59 21.22
C ALA A 4 -1.47 45.01 21.96
N ASN A 5 -2.23 44.13 21.30
CA ASN A 5 -3.27 43.36 21.97
C ASN A 5 -2.56 42.38 22.93
N ASN A 6 -2.59 42.72 24.21
CA ASN A 6 -1.90 42.01 25.28
C ASN A 6 -2.80 40.87 25.81
N ILE A 7 -3.20 39.95 24.91
CA ILE A 7 -4.01 38.78 25.29
C ILE A 7 -3.03 37.67 25.66
N ILE A 8 -3.07 37.25 26.93
CA ILE A 8 -2.25 36.16 27.46
C ILE A 8 -2.72 34.86 26.78
N PRO A 9 -1.83 34.10 26.11
CA PRO A 9 -2.22 32.93 25.30
C PRO A 9 -2.89 31.79 26.09
N GLU A 10 -2.76 31.78 27.42
CA GLU A 10 -3.38 30.79 28.31
C GLU A 10 -4.92 30.93 28.43
N ASN A 11 -5.49 32.07 28.02
CA ASN A 11 -6.94 32.33 28.11
C ASN A 11 -7.66 32.29 26.74
N TYR A 12 -7.00 31.82 25.68
CA TYR A 12 -7.63 31.63 24.38
C TYR A 12 -8.19 30.22 24.30
N ASP A 13 -9.52 30.10 24.43
CA ASP A 13 -10.23 28.90 24.00
C ASP A 13 -10.18 28.88 22.46
N ASP A 14 -9.31 28.02 21.91
CA ASP A 14 -9.16 27.84 20.47
C ASP A 14 -10.30 27.00 19.87
N GLY A 15 -11.25 26.54 20.71
CA GLY A 15 -12.36 25.69 20.31
C GLY A 15 -11.94 24.30 19.86
N MET A 16 -10.66 23.92 20.03
CA MET A 16 -10.18 22.60 19.64
C MET A 16 -10.50 21.58 20.73
N LEU A 17 -11.05 20.43 20.30
CA LEU A 17 -11.30 19.34 21.24
C LEU A 17 -9.98 18.84 21.85
N PRO A 18 -9.95 18.44 23.14
CA PRO A 18 -8.74 17.98 23.82
C PRO A 18 -7.99 16.85 23.09
N GLU A 19 -8.71 16.05 22.30
CA GLU A 19 -8.16 14.96 21.47
C GLU A 19 -7.18 15.43 20.39
N TYR A 20 -7.36 16.66 19.90
CA TYR A 20 -6.49 17.30 18.90
C TYR A 20 -5.35 18.10 19.53
N ASN A 21 -5.13 18.00 20.85
CA ASN A 21 -3.96 18.58 21.47
C ASN A 21 -2.70 17.76 21.13
N PHE A 22 -1.82 18.32 20.31
CA PHE A 22 -0.53 17.74 19.93
C PHE A 22 0.66 18.34 20.68
N ALA A 23 0.43 19.23 21.65
CA ALA A 23 1.51 19.81 22.46
C ALA A 23 2.33 18.71 23.14
N GLY A 24 3.66 18.79 23.02
CA GLY A 24 4.58 17.79 23.56
C GLY A 24 4.63 16.44 22.81
N LYS A 25 3.78 16.21 21.79
CA LYS A 25 3.84 14.99 20.97
C LYS A 25 4.85 15.15 19.85
N LYS A 26 5.79 14.21 19.71
CA LYS A 26 6.75 14.15 18.58
C LYS A 26 6.15 13.33 17.45
N GLY A 27 5.86 13.96 16.30
CA GLY A 27 5.41 13.27 15.09
C GLY A 27 6.55 12.49 14.44
N VAL A 28 6.32 11.23 14.07
CA VAL A 28 7.25 10.41 13.28
C VAL A 28 6.80 10.44 11.82
N ARG A 29 7.62 11.02 10.94
CA ARG A 29 7.31 11.06 9.50
C ARG A 29 7.19 9.64 8.96
N GLY A 30 6.07 9.35 8.30
CA GLY A 30 5.84 8.06 7.65
C GLY A 30 5.44 6.90 8.58
N LYS A 31 5.11 7.13 9.87
CA LYS A 31 4.76 6.05 10.82
C LYS A 31 3.76 5.01 10.28
N TYR A 32 2.79 5.45 9.47
CA TYR A 32 1.72 4.58 8.92
C TYR A 32 1.83 4.36 7.41
N HIS A 33 2.99 4.67 6.80
CA HIS A 33 3.13 4.63 5.35
C HIS A 33 3.07 3.20 4.77
N GLN A 34 3.46 2.19 5.54
CA GLN A 34 3.46 0.79 5.10
C GLN A 34 2.05 0.21 5.20
N ALA A 35 1.39 0.38 6.34
CA ALA A 35 0.01 -0.06 6.56
C ALA A 35 -0.96 0.55 5.53
N MET A 36 -0.75 1.82 5.14
CA MET A 36 -1.59 2.47 4.12
C MET A 36 -1.42 1.85 2.71
N LYS A 37 -0.32 1.12 2.44
CA LYS A 37 -0.13 0.35 1.19
C LYS A 37 -0.89 -0.98 1.19
N GLU A 38 -1.19 -1.55 2.36
CA GLU A 38 -1.97 -2.80 2.47
C GLU A 38 -3.47 -2.57 2.22
N GLY A 39 -3.88 -1.31 2.17
CA GLY A 39 -5.26 -0.89 1.99
C GLY A 39 -6.00 -0.71 3.32
N TYR A 40 -7.10 0.03 3.25
CA TYR A 40 -7.92 0.42 4.38
C TYR A 40 -9.39 0.53 3.97
N THR A 41 -10.29 0.38 4.95
CA THR A 41 -11.73 0.58 4.75
C THR A 41 -12.15 1.88 5.42
N VAL A 42 -12.78 2.77 4.67
CA VAL A 42 -13.40 4.00 5.17
C VAL A 42 -14.87 3.70 5.44
N ARG A 43 -15.32 4.00 6.65
CA ARG A 43 -16.73 3.94 7.04
C ARG A 43 -17.23 5.37 7.21
N ILE A 44 -18.19 5.78 6.38
CA ILE A 44 -18.81 7.10 6.48
C ILE A 44 -20.16 6.90 7.15
N HIS A 45 -20.32 7.51 8.31
CA HIS A 45 -21.58 7.58 9.05
C HIS A 45 -22.33 8.81 8.56
N ASN A 46 -23.46 8.60 7.90
CA ASN A 46 -24.30 9.67 7.40
C ASN A 46 -25.29 10.12 8.48
N GLU A 47 -25.82 11.34 8.33
CA GLU A 47 -26.83 11.91 9.26
C GLU A 47 -28.15 11.12 9.26
N ASP A 48 -28.43 10.38 8.19
CA ASP A 48 -29.58 9.47 8.06
C ASP A 48 -29.41 8.14 8.82
N GLY A 49 -28.27 7.94 9.50
CA GLY A 49 -27.94 6.73 10.25
C GLY A 49 -27.40 5.58 9.39
N THR A 50 -27.30 5.77 8.07
CA THR A 50 -26.68 4.78 7.19
C THR A 50 -25.15 4.80 7.32
N VAL A 51 -24.53 3.63 7.16
CA VAL A 51 -23.07 3.49 7.12
C VAL A 51 -22.67 3.04 5.73
N SER A 52 -21.94 3.90 5.01
CA SER A 52 -21.34 3.52 3.73
C SER A 52 -19.90 3.05 3.96
N GLU A 53 -19.59 1.85 3.50
CA GLU A 53 -18.24 1.29 3.55
C GLU A 53 -17.56 1.40 2.18
N GLN A 54 -16.41 2.05 2.13
CA GLN A 54 -15.60 2.18 0.93
C GLN A 54 -14.17 1.68 1.17
N LYS A 55 -13.74 0.70 0.37
CA LYS A 55 -12.39 0.09 0.49
C LYS A 55 -11.41 0.78 -0.44
N PHE A 56 -10.25 1.18 0.08
CA PHE A 56 -9.19 1.87 -0.64
C PHE A 56 -7.86 1.14 -0.43
N GLY A 57 -7.23 0.69 -1.51
CA GLY A 57 -5.93 0.04 -1.48
C GLY A 57 -5.79 -1.07 -2.52
N PRO A 58 -4.58 -1.61 -2.71
CA PRO A 58 -4.40 -2.81 -3.50
C PRO A 58 -4.90 -3.98 -2.66
N LEU A 59 -6.14 -4.41 -2.86
CA LEU A 59 -6.39 -5.84 -2.72
C LEU A 59 -5.41 -6.45 -3.72
N GLU A 60 -4.39 -7.17 -3.26
CA GLU A 60 -3.25 -7.62 -4.09
C GLU A 60 -3.66 -8.31 -5.41
N ASN A 61 -4.93 -8.67 -5.57
CA ASN A 61 -5.50 -9.25 -6.79
C ASN A 61 -6.91 -8.70 -7.16
N THR A 62 -7.30 -7.48 -6.77
CA THR A 62 -8.58 -6.88 -7.23
C THR A 62 -8.40 -6.08 -8.50
N VAL A 63 -8.94 -6.63 -9.58
CA VAL A 63 -9.10 -5.96 -10.86
C VAL A 63 -10.49 -5.34 -10.88
N LYS A 64 -10.57 -4.01 -10.97
CA LYS A 64 -11.83 -3.34 -11.29
C LYS A 64 -12.12 -3.59 -12.76
N LEU A 65 -13.27 -4.19 -13.04
CA LEU A 65 -13.75 -4.38 -14.41
C LEU A 65 -14.48 -3.12 -14.85
N ASP A 66 -14.27 -2.71 -16.09
CA ASP A 66 -15.04 -1.63 -16.70
C ASP A 66 -16.50 -2.08 -16.94
N PRO A 67 -17.47 -1.15 -17.03
CA PRO A 67 -18.90 -1.50 -17.11
C PRO A 67 -19.28 -2.39 -18.31
N ASP A 68 -18.58 -2.23 -19.42
CA ASP A 68 -18.71 -3.06 -20.62
C ASP A 68 -18.20 -4.49 -20.39
N VAL A 69 -17.12 -4.65 -19.64
CA VAL A 69 -16.57 -5.96 -19.27
C VAL A 69 -17.47 -6.67 -18.25
N ILE A 70 -18.07 -5.94 -17.31
CA ILE A 70 -19.06 -6.50 -16.35
C ILE A 70 -20.28 -7.07 -17.06
N ALA A 71 -20.73 -6.43 -18.16
CA ALA A 71 -21.87 -6.92 -18.94
C ALA A 71 -21.61 -8.31 -19.54
N HIS A 72 -20.35 -8.66 -19.78
CA HIS A 72 -19.94 -9.98 -20.29
C HIS A 72 -19.46 -10.93 -19.19
N PHE A 73 -18.87 -10.39 -18.11
CA PHE A 73 -18.30 -11.14 -17.00
C PHE A 73 -18.86 -10.61 -15.66
N PRO A 74 -20.03 -11.10 -15.23
CA PRO A 74 -20.71 -10.59 -14.04
C PRO A 74 -20.04 -11.01 -12.73
N ASP A 75 -19.26 -12.09 -12.73
CA ASP A 75 -18.60 -12.65 -11.55
C ASP A 75 -17.12 -12.98 -11.78
N SER A 76 -16.39 -13.18 -10.68
CA SER A 76 -14.98 -13.56 -10.73
C SER A 76 -14.75 -14.97 -11.25
N GLU A 77 -15.75 -15.87 -11.15
CA GLU A 77 -15.66 -17.23 -11.67
C GLU A 77 -15.65 -17.27 -13.20
N SER A 78 -16.52 -16.50 -13.85
CA SER A 78 -16.60 -16.36 -15.31
C SER A 78 -15.31 -15.76 -15.88
N VAL A 79 -14.78 -14.70 -15.25
CA VAL A 79 -13.47 -14.12 -15.61
C VAL A 79 -12.37 -15.19 -15.53
N ASN A 80 -12.27 -15.88 -14.39
CA ASN A 80 -11.22 -16.87 -14.17
C ASN A 80 -11.34 -18.07 -15.11
N LYS A 81 -12.55 -18.48 -15.47
CA LYS A 81 -12.80 -19.53 -16.46
C LYS A 81 -12.27 -19.11 -17.83
N ALA A 82 -12.58 -17.90 -18.28
CA ALA A 82 -12.10 -17.36 -19.55
C ALA A 82 -10.56 -17.20 -19.59
N LEU A 83 -9.96 -16.73 -18.51
CA LEU A 83 -8.50 -16.63 -18.43
C LEU A 83 -7.82 -18.00 -18.47
N ARG A 84 -8.40 -19.01 -17.80
CA ARG A 84 -7.89 -20.40 -17.82
C ARG A 84 -8.04 -21.06 -19.18
N THR A 85 -9.15 -20.82 -19.90
CA THR A 85 -9.29 -21.32 -21.27
C THR A 85 -8.26 -20.68 -22.19
N LEU A 86 -7.99 -19.38 -22.03
CA LEU A 86 -6.95 -18.68 -22.78
C LEU A 86 -5.55 -19.25 -22.50
N ILE A 87 -5.19 -19.44 -21.22
CA ILE A 87 -3.91 -20.07 -20.83
C ILE A 87 -3.77 -21.46 -21.46
N SER A 88 -4.85 -22.23 -21.51
CA SER A 88 -4.86 -23.57 -22.10
C SER A 88 -4.75 -23.57 -23.62
N ALA A 89 -5.32 -22.54 -24.28
CA ALA A 89 -5.33 -22.41 -25.74
C ALA A 89 -4.01 -21.85 -26.30
N ILE A 90 -3.22 -21.13 -25.49
CA ILE A 90 -1.92 -20.63 -25.90
C ILE A 90 -0.92 -21.81 -25.87
N PRO A 91 -0.28 -22.17 -27.01
CA PRO A 91 0.76 -23.18 -27.00
C PRO A 91 1.93 -22.69 -26.13
N ASN A 92 2.30 -23.49 -25.13
CA ASN A 92 3.41 -23.20 -24.22
C ASN A 92 4.69 -22.90 -25.01
N LYS A 93 5.00 -21.61 -25.17
CA LYS A 93 6.33 -21.19 -25.62
C LYS A 93 7.26 -21.40 -24.43
N GLN A 94 7.79 -22.62 -24.33
CA GLN A 94 8.91 -22.96 -23.45
C GLN A 94 10.04 -21.98 -23.77
N VAL A 95 10.16 -20.89 -22.99
CA VAL A 95 11.33 -20.02 -23.01
C VAL A 95 12.42 -20.88 -22.39
N GLY A 96 13.11 -21.63 -23.25
CA GLY A 96 14.12 -22.59 -22.83
C GLY A 96 15.11 -21.91 -21.90
N GLU A 97 15.22 -22.42 -20.67
CA GLU A 97 16.32 -22.14 -19.76
C GLU A 97 17.62 -22.58 -20.45
N LYS A 98 18.22 -21.71 -21.27
CA LYS A 98 19.61 -21.88 -21.66
C LYS A 98 20.44 -21.65 -20.40
N LYS A 99 20.64 -22.70 -19.60
CA LYS A 99 21.56 -22.68 -18.46
C LYS A 99 22.93 -22.30 -19.00
N ALA A 100 23.32 -21.05 -18.80
CA ALA A 100 24.62 -20.57 -19.19
C ALA A 100 25.67 -21.36 -18.37
N LYS A 101 26.51 -22.11 -19.09
CA LYS A 101 27.61 -22.90 -18.52
C LYS A 101 28.75 -21.95 -18.15
N TYR A 102 28.67 -21.27 -17.01
CA TYR A 102 29.84 -20.55 -16.49
C TYR A 102 30.76 -21.55 -15.77
N LYS A 103 31.98 -21.72 -16.30
CA LYS A 103 33.07 -22.39 -15.57
C LYS A 103 33.53 -21.47 -14.44
N VAL A 104 33.20 -21.80 -13.20
CA VAL A 104 33.76 -21.11 -12.03
C VAL A 104 35.16 -21.65 -11.76
N SER A 105 36.20 -20.90 -12.13
CA SER A 105 37.57 -21.17 -11.68
C SER A 105 37.70 -20.79 -10.20
N LYS A 106 38.03 -21.74 -9.33
CA LYS A 106 38.32 -21.48 -7.90
C LYS A 106 39.56 -20.59 -7.79
N LYS A 107 39.44 -19.40 -7.18
CA LYS A 107 40.61 -18.60 -6.76
C LYS A 107 41.21 -19.23 -5.49
N PRO A 108 42.55 -19.36 -5.39
CA PRO A 108 43.19 -19.91 -4.19
C PRO A 108 43.13 -18.92 -3.03
N VAL A 109 42.80 -19.45 -1.85
CA VAL A 109 42.72 -18.73 -0.57
C VAL A 109 44.13 -18.32 -0.14
N LYS A 110 44.40 -17.01 0.00
CA LYS A 110 45.61 -16.52 0.67
C LYS A 110 45.43 -16.68 2.18
N LYS A 111 46.22 -17.58 2.79
CA LYS A 111 46.45 -17.57 4.24
C LYS A 111 47.42 -16.45 4.56
N THR A 112 47.01 -15.46 5.34
CA THR A 112 47.94 -14.52 5.98
C THR A 112 47.84 -14.66 7.49
N ALA A 113 48.98 -14.99 8.09
CA ALA A 113 49.19 -15.27 9.50
C ALA A 113 49.00 -14.01 10.37
N ALA A 114 48.54 -14.22 11.61
CA ALA A 114 48.42 -13.20 12.64
C ALA A 114 49.78 -12.72 13.15
N PRO A 115 49.95 -11.44 13.50
CA PRO A 115 51.03 -11.00 14.37
C PRO A 115 50.59 -10.91 15.84
N LYS A 116 51.60 -11.06 16.71
CA LYS A 116 51.57 -11.05 18.18
C LYS A 116 51.25 -9.68 18.77
#